data_AF-A0A6M0IDX2-F1
#
_entry.id   AF-A0A6M0IDX2-F1
#
_cell.length_a   1.000
_cell.length_b   1.000
_cell.length_c   1.000
_cell.angle_alpha   90.00
_cell.angle_beta   90.00
_cell.angle_gamma   90.00
#
_symmetry.space_group_name_H-M   'P 1'
#
loop_
_entity.id
_entity.type
_entity.pdbx_description
1 polymer ?
#
loop_
_entity_poly.entity_id
_entity_poly.type
_entity_poly.pdbx_seq_one_letter_code
_entity_poly.pdbx_strand_id
1 'polypeptide(L)' 'MNSTIGKYIIVTGLALVVIGAAVYFLGDRLNWLGRLPGDIRIENKAGGGFYFPIVTCIVVSIVLNLIIVLIRRFFG' A
#
# COMPACT_ATOMS: atom_id res chain seq x y z
N MET A 1 9.54 12.20 -31.48
CA MET A 1 9.40 12.23 -30.00
C MET A 1 9.23 10.80 -29.53
N ASN A 2 10.01 10.37 -28.53
CA ASN A 2 9.97 8.97 -28.09
C ASN A 2 8.78 8.78 -27.14
N SER A 3 7.64 8.31 -27.67
CA SER A 3 6.39 8.10 -26.93
C SER A 3 6.58 7.22 -25.68
N THR A 4 7.59 6.35 -25.69
CA THR A 4 8.02 5.53 -24.57
C THR A 4 8.47 6.37 -23.36
N ILE A 5 9.25 7.44 -23.60
CA ILE A 5 9.74 8.33 -22.53
C ILE A 5 8.56 9.08 -21.88
N GLY A 6 7.60 9.55 -22.68
CA GLY A 6 6.40 10.21 -22.16
C GLY A 6 5.56 9.30 -21.25
N LYS A 7 5.39 8.03 -21.62
CA LYS A 7 4.73 7.03 -20.78
C LYS A 7 5.44 6.82 -19.44
N TYR A 8 6.77 6.72 -19.44
CA TYR A 8 7.55 6.58 -18.20
C TYR A 8 7.35 7.78 -17.27
N ILE A 9 7.41 9.00 -17.79
CA ILE A 9 7.20 10.23 -17.01
C ILE A 9 5.81 10.22 -16.35
N ILE A 10 4.76 9.86 -17.10
CA ILE A 10 3.38 9.82 -16.59
C ILE A 10 3.26 8.81 -15.44
N VAL A 11 3.79 7.60 -15.58
CA VAL A 11 3.65 6.58 -14.52
C VAL A 11 4.51 6.90 -13.30
N THR A 12 5.73 7.42 -13.48
CA THR A 12 6.54 7.87 -12.34
C THR A 12 5.86 9.00 -11.58
N GLY A 13 5.26 9.97 -12.29
CA GLY A 13 4.47 11.04 -11.67
C GLY A 13 3.27 10.50 -10.90
N LEU A 14 2.52 9.55 -11.47
CA LEU A 14 1.39 8.91 -10.80
C LEU A 14 1.82 8.14 -9.55
N ALA A 15 2.93 7.39 -9.62
CA ALA A 15 3.48 6.66 -8.49
C ALA A 15 3.87 7.61 -7.34
N LEU A 16 4.51 8.74 -7.66
CA LEU A 16 4.85 9.77 -6.67
C LEU A 16 3.61 10.38 -6.02
N VAL A 17 2.53 10.63 -6.77
CA VAL A 17 1.27 11.12 -6.22
C VAL A 17 0.66 10.09 -5.26
N VAL A 18 0.66 8.81 -5.62
CA VAL A 18 0.16 7.74 -4.75
C VAL A 18 0.98 7.63 -3.46
N ILE A 19 2.31 7.66 -3.57
CA ILE A 19 3.20 7.63 -2.40
C ILE A 19 3.01 8.88 -1.54
N GLY A 20 2.94 10.06 -2.15
CA GLY A 20 2.73 11.32 -1.45
C GLY A 20 1.37 11.38 -0.74
N ALA A 21 0.30 10.92 -1.40
CA ALA A 21 -1.02 10.78 -0.79
C ALA A 21 -0.99 9.76 0.36
N ALA A 22 -0.27 8.65 0.19
CA ALA A 22 -0.12 7.68 1.26
C ALA A 22 0.60 8.29 2.47
N VAL A 23 1.70 9.03 2.26
CA VAL A 23 2.41 9.72 3.36
C VAL A 23 1.56 10.81 3.99
N TYR A 24 0.83 11.61 3.19
CA TYR A 24 -0.02 12.70 3.69
C TYR A 24 -1.20 12.20 4.53
N PHE A 25 -1.91 11.18 4.05
CA PHE A 25 -3.10 10.65 4.74
C PHE A 25 -2.76 9.61 5.81
N LEU A 26 -1.65 8.89 5.65
CA LEU A 26 -1.28 7.81 6.55
C LEU A 26 -0.08 8.12 7.47
N GLY A 27 0.62 9.25 7.31
CA GLY A 27 1.85 9.60 8.05
C GLY A 27 1.71 9.52 9.58
N ASP A 28 0.91 10.38 10.19
CA ASP A 28 0.67 10.34 11.64
C ASP A 28 -0.37 9.28 12.06
N ARG A 29 -1.10 8.76 11.08
CA ARG A 29 -2.16 7.77 11.33
C ARG A 29 -1.66 6.33 11.25
N LEU A 30 -0.46 5.99 10.78
CA LEU A 30 -0.03 4.59 10.61
C LEU A 30 -0.12 3.71 11.88
N ASN A 31 -0.32 4.29 13.06
CA ASN A 31 -0.69 3.59 14.29
C ASN A 31 -1.97 2.71 14.20
N TRP A 32 -2.86 2.90 13.19
CA TRP A 32 -4.00 1.99 12.93
C TRP A 32 -3.67 0.84 11.97
N LEU A 33 -2.57 0.92 11.21
CA LEU A 33 -2.06 -0.17 10.36
C LEU A 33 -1.42 -1.21 11.28
N GLY A 34 -2.15 -2.28 11.59
CA GLY A 34 -1.91 -2.99 12.84
C GLY A 34 -3.17 -3.32 13.65
N ARG A 35 -4.22 -2.53 13.44
CA ARG A 35 -5.41 -2.46 14.27
C ARG A 35 -6.67 -2.35 13.40
N LEU A 36 -6.61 -2.85 12.16
CA LEU A 36 -7.80 -2.91 11.34
C LEU A 36 -8.77 -3.94 11.96
N PRO A 37 -10.09 -3.67 11.90
CA PRO A 37 -11.08 -4.65 12.32
C PRO A 37 -10.88 -5.94 11.51
N GLY A 38 -10.53 -7.02 12.21
CA GLY A 38 -10.21 -8.32 11.60
C GLY A 38 -8.73 -8.72 11.63
N ASP A 39 -7.81 -7.82 11.98
CA ASP A 39 -6.44 -8.21 12.34
C ASP A 39 -6.46 -8.93 13.71
N ILE A 40 -5.78 -10.06 13.82
CA ILE A 40 -5.78 -10.87 15.04
C ILE A 40 -4.66 -10.38 15.95
N ARG A 41 -5.03 -9.90 17.14
CA ARG A 41 -4.07 -9.46 18.16
C ARG A 41 -4.36 -10.15 19.48
N ILE A 42 -3.43 -11.00 19.90
CA ILE A 42 -3.48 -11.71 21.18
C ILE A 42 -2.44 -11.07 22.08
N GLU A 43 -2.88 -10.38 23.14
CA GLU A 43 -1.99 -9.79 24.15
C GLU A 43 -1.99 -10.67 25.40
N ASN A 44 -0.83 -11.19 25.80
CA ASN A 44 -0.69 -11.86 27.09
C ASN A 44 -0.31 -10.85 28.17
N LYS A 45 -0.90 -11.02 29.37
CA LYS A 45 -0.64 -10.18 30.54
C LYS A 45 0.82 -10.19 31.01
N ALA A 46 1.61 -11.19 30.61
CA ALA A 46 3.02 -11.35 30.98
C ALA A 46 4.01 -10.68 29.99
N GLY A 47 3.52 -9.89 29.02
CA GLY A 47 4.37 -9.07 28.15
C GLY A 47 4.63 -9.61 26.75
N GLY A 48 4.16 -10.82 26.42
CA GLY A 48 4.23 -11.38 25.06
C GLY A 48 2.92 -11.22 24.31
N GLY A 49 2.94 -10.80 23.05
CA GLY A 49 1.75 -10.72 22.19
C GLY A 49 2.00 -11.31 20.81
N PHE A 50 0.97 -11.93 20.23
CA PHE A 50 0.96 -12.40 18.84
C PHE A 50 0.09 -11.48 18.00
N TYR A 51 0.62 -11.04 16.86
CA TYR A 51 -0.07 -10.17 15.92
C TYR A 51 -0.10 -10.80 14.54
N PHE A 52 -1.30 -10.92 13.94
CA PHE A 52 -1.49 -11.47 12.60
C PHE A 52 -2.35 -10.53 11.73
N PRO A 53 -1.70 -9.78 10.80
CA PRO A 53 -2.29 -8.72 9.97
C PRO A 53 -3.11 -9.25 8.77
N ILE A 54 -4.19 -10.03 8.96
CA ILE A 54 -4.94 -10.62 7.83
C ILE A 54 -5.49 -9.54 6.89
N VAL A 55 -6.23 -8.59 7.45
CA VAL A 55 -6.96 -7.59 6.65
C VAL A 55 -5.98 -6.63 6.03
N THR A 56 -4.95 -6.24 6.78
CA THR A 56 -3.84 -5.45 6.28
C THR A 56 -3.18 -6.13 5.06
N CYS A 57 -2.86 -7.43 5.12
CA CYS A 57 -2.25 -8.16 4.01
C CYS A 57 -3.16 -8.23 2.76
N ILE A 58 -4.48 -8.37 2.96
CA ILE A 58 -5.44 -8.39 1.85
C ILE A 58 -5.47 -7.02 1.15
N VAL A 59 -5.57 -5.94 1.92
CA VAL A 59 -5.59 -4.57 1.37
C VAL A 59 -4.31 -4.28 0.60
N VAL A 60 -3.15 -4.60 1.19
CA VAL A 60 -1.85 -4.43 0.53
C VAL A 60 -1.78 -5.22 -0.78
N SER A 61 -2.26 -6.47 -0.78
CA SER A 61 -2.28 -7.32 -1.98
C SER A 61 -3.16 -6.74 -3.09
N ILE A 62 -4.35 -6.23 -2.77
CA ILE A 62 -5.26 -5.60 -3.74
C ILE A 62 -4.62 -4.34 -4.34
N VAL A 63 -4.02 -3.49 -3.50
CA VAL A 63 -3.36 -2.26 -3.95
C VAL A 63 -2.18 -2.59 -4.87
N LEU A 64 -1.32 -3.53 -4.47
CA LEU A 64 -0.19 -3.98 -5.29
C LEU A 64 -0.67 -4.55 -6.63
N ASN A 65 -1.72 -5.36 -6.62
CA ASN A 65 -2.30 -5.92 -7.84
C ASN A 65 -2.80 -4.80 -8.77
N LEU A 66 -3.54 -3.83 -8.24
CA LEU A 66 -4.05 -2.69 -9.00
C LEU A 66 -2.92 -1.88 -9.65
N ILE A 67 -1.84 -1.62 -8.90
CA ILE A 67 -0.63 -0.95 -9.42
C ILE A 67 -0.02 -1.76 -10.56
N ILE A 68 0.15 -3.09 -10.40
CA ILE A 68 0.70 -3.96 -11.44
C ILE A 68 -0.19 -3.95 -12.69
N VAL A 69 -1.51 -4.00 -12.53
CA VAL A 69 -2.46 -3.94 -13.65
C VAL A 69 -2.36 -2.62 -14.39
N LEU A 70 -2.26 -1.50 -13.68
CA LEU A 70 -2.08 -0.18 -14.29
C LEU A 70 -0.77 -0.12 -15.06
N ILE A 71 0.35 -0.55 -14.46
CA ILE A 71 1.66 -0.60 -15.12
C ILE A 71 1.57 -1.45 -16.38
N ARG A 72 1.02 -2.67 -16.31
CA ARG A 72 0.85 -3.55 -17.47
C ARG A 72 0.00 -2.92 -18.56
N ARG A 73 -1.08 -2.21 -18.22
CA ARG A 73 -1.97 -1.60 -19.20
C ARG A 73 -1.34 -0.40 -19.92
N PHE A 74 -0.42 0.32 -19.28
CA PHE A 74 0.21 1.49 -19.88
C PHE A 74 1.57 1.18 -20.56
N PHE A 75 2.31 0.18 -20.04
CA PHE A 75 3.63 -0.22 -20.55
C PHE A 75 3.67 -1.50 -21.37
N GLY A 76 2.70 -2.40 -21.22
CA GLY A 76 2.47 -3.52 -22.14
C GLY A 76 1.69 -3.06 -23.37
#